data_AF-A0A9W4J4B9-F1
#
_entry.id   AF-A0A9W4J4B9-F1
#
_cell.length_a   1.000
_cell.length_b   1.000
_cell.length_c   1.000
_cell.angle_alpha   90.00
_cell.angle_beta   90.00
_cell.angle_gamma   90.00
#
_symmetry.space_group_name_H-M   'P 1'
#
loop_
_entity.id
_entity.type
_entity.pdbx_description
1 polymer ?
#
loop_
_entity_poly.entity_id
_entity_poly.type
_entity_poly.pdbx_seq_one_letter_code
_entity_poly.pdbx_strand_id
1 'polypeptide(L)'
;MQSVVAKFDQLHDHSSLHQEDCIALIIGIVKEFRQTNIVIDALDELEDGDLQSDLLAALKQVFDGSESALVKIFISSRDHVGIATIMDLTWNTRKEIVIDEKNHEDIERFITTRVQVLDNPPSRPIPDSVKRDVELVLKERANGMYDLRLIRPIKENSSLTTIRFYPDTFVDKLNSAPSTIQELYSEILATISKHQGSEDSDTIQRILTFLIYGLDKKIPTQFNGYSLFSSMD
;
A
#
# COMPACT_ATOMS: atom_id res chain seq x y z
N MET A 1 -5.59 -20.14 -24.46
CA MET A 1 -5.16 -20.37 -23.05
C MET A 1 -4.25 -21.59 -22.90
N GLN A 2 -4.63 -22.79 -23.39
CA GLN A 2 -3.79 -24.00 -23.31
C GLN A 2 -2.40 -23.85 -23.97
N SER A 3 -2.29 -23.10 -25.07
CA SER A 3 -1.01 -22.84 -25.75
C SER A 3 -0.05 -21.97 -24.94
N VAL A 4 -0.59 -21.04 -24.15
CA VAL A 4 0.19 -20.11 -23.32
C VAL A 4 0.69 -20.79 -22.06
N VAL A 5 -0.19 -21.59 -21.42
CA VAL A 5 0.17 -22.41 -20.25
C VAL A 5 1.27 -23.42 -20.63
N ALA A 6 1.11 -24.12 -21.76
CA ALA A 6 2.13 -25.06 -22.23
C ALA A 6 3.49 -24.39 -22.52
N LYS A 7 3.49 -23.14 -23.01
CA LYS A 7 4.71 -22.37 -23.26
C LYS A 7 5.35 -21.88 -21.96
N PHE A 8 4.54 -21.48 -20.98
CA PHE A 8 5.02 -21.13 -19.64
C PHE A 8 5.65 -22.35 -18.96
N ASP A 9 4.98 -23.50 -18.97
CA ASP A 9 5.47 -24.73 -18.34
C ASP A 9 6.81 -25.18 -18.96
N GLN A 10 6.94 -25.11 -20.29
CA GLN A 10 8.21 -25.40 -20.99
C GLN A 10 9.36 -24.47 -20.58
N LEU A 11 9.10 -23.18 -20.37
CA LEU A 11 10.12 -22.20 -20.04
C LEU A 11 10.43 -22.19 -18.53
N HIS A 12 9.46 -22.54 -17.70
CA HIS A 12 9.59 -22.65 -16.26
C HIS A 12 10.53 -23.80 -15.86
N ASP A 13 10.44 -24.94 -16.55
CA ASP A 13 11.25 -26.14 -16.26
C ASP A 13 12.76 -25.98 -16.58
N HIS A 14 13.15 -24.90 -17.27
CA HIS A 14 14.54 -24.63 -17.66
C HIS A 14 15.26 -23.55 -16.83
N SER A 15 14.69 -23.13 -15.69
CA SER A 15 15.36 -22.29 -14.66
C SER A 15 15.91 -20.93 -15.11
N SER A 16 15.45 -20.36 -16.23
CA SER A 16 15.68 -18.95 -16.57
C SER A 16 14.67 -18.48 -17.60
N LEU A 17 13.59 -17.86 -17.13
CA LEU A 17 12.71 -17.05 -17.98
C LEU A 17 13.43 -15.73 -18.26
N HIS A 18 13.96 -15.57 -19.47
CA HIS A 18 14.55 -14.32 -19.90
C HIS A 18 13.48 -13.25 -20.10
N GLN A 19 13.88 -11.98 -20.09
CA GLN A 19 12.96 -10.85 -20.21
C GLN A 19 12.13 -10.91 -21.50
N GLU A 20 12.75 -11.28 -22.62
CA GLU A 20 12.08 -11.41 -23.91
C GLU A 20 11.00 -12.51 -23.89
N ASP A 21 11.26 -13.61 -23.17
CA ASP A 21 10.32 -14.71 -23.01
C ASP A 21 9.11 -14.29 -22.19
N CYS A 22 9.33 -13.55 -21.09
CA CYS A 22 8.29 -12.95 -20.27
C CYS A 22 7.40 -12.01 -21.10
N ILE A 23 8.01 -11.10 -21.89
CA ILE A 23 7.27 -10.18 -22.77
C ILE A 23 6.41 -10.98 -23.76
N ALA A 24 6.99 -11.97 -24.44
CA ALA A 24 6.29 -12.79 -25.41
C ALA A 24 5.13 -13.59 -24.79
N LEU A 25 5.31 -14.10 -23.57
CA LEU A 25 4.25 -14.79 -22.83
C LEU A 25 3.12 -13.83 -22.47
N ILE A 26 3.43 -12.65 -21.93
CA ILE A 26 2.41 -11.66 -21.54
C ILE A 26 1.63 -11.19 -22.78
N ILE A 27 2.29 -10.92 -23.91
CA ILE A 27 1.59 -10.61 -25.18
C ILE A 27 0.67 -11.77 -25.58
N GLY A 28 1.16 -13.01 -25.46
CA GLY A 28 0.35 -14.21 -25.70
C GLY A 28 -0.90 -14.27 -24.83
N ILE A 29 -0.76 -14.02 -23.53
CA ILE A 29 -1.89 -13.95 -22.57
C ILE A 29 -2.87 -12.86 -23.01
N VAL A 30 -2.36 -11.64 -23.24
CA VAL A 30 -3.17 -10.47 -23.57
C VAL A 30 -4.02 -10.71 -24.81
N LYS A 31 -3.46 -11.34 -25.85
CA LYS A 31 -4.16 -11.62 -27.12
C LYS A 31 -5.33 -12.59 -26.98
N GLU A 32 -5.35 -13.41 -25.95
CA GLU A 32 -6.46 -14.35 -25.68
C GLU A 32 -7.69 -13.63 -25.09
N PHE A 33 -7.53 -12.40 -24.61
CA PHE A 33 -8.60 -11.61 -24.04
C PHE A 33 -8.92 -10.40 -24.90
N ARG A 34 -10.20 -10.03 -24.96
CA ARG A 34 -10.63 -8.79 -25.65
C ARG A 34 -10.04 -7.54 -24.99
N GLN A 35 -9.87 -7.58 -23.67
CA GLN A 35 -9.30 -6.50 -22.89
C GLN A 35 -8.51 -7.07 -21.71
N THR A 36 -7.33 -6.51 -21.46
CA THR A 36 -6.47 -6.82 -20.31
C THR A 36 -6.10 -5.54 -19.58
N ASN A 37 -6.27 -5.54 -18.26
CA ASN A 37 -5.81 -4.43 -17.41
C ASN A 37 -4.60 -4.91 -16.60
N ILE A 38 -3.48 -4.22 -16.72
CA ILE A 38 -2.25 -4.45 -15.95
C ILE A 38 -2.16 -3.34 -14.91
N VAL A 39 -1.98 -3.70 -13.65
CA VAL A 39 -1.85 -2.75 -12.54
C VAL A 39 -0.50 -2.99 -11.89
N ILE A 40 0.33 -1.96 -11.87
CA ILE A 40 1.62 -1.94 -11.18
C ILE A 40 1.48 -0.96 -10.02
N ASP A 41 1.62 -1.47 -8.81
CA ASP A 41 1.53 -0.66 -7.60
C ASP A 41 2.94 -0.30 -7.10
N ALA A 42 3.12 0.96 -6.69
CA ALA A 42 4.32 1.50 -6.07
C ALA A 42 5.61 1.24 -6.88
N LEU A 43 5.65 1.69 -8.15
CA LEU A 43 6.82 1.50 -9.03
C LEU A 43 8.13 2.07 -8.44
N ASP A 44 8.03 3.11 -7.61
CA ASP A 44 9.16 3.75 -6.94
C ASP A 44 9.81 2.89 -5.85
N GLU A 45 9.19 1.79 -5.43
CA GLU A 45 9.79 0.83 -4.49
C GLU A 45 10.88 -0.03 -5.15
N LEU A 46 11.01 0.03 -6.48
CA LEU A 46 12.18 -0.52 -7.16
C LEU A 46 13.40 0.35 -6.85
N GLU A 47 14.37 -0.22 -6.14
CA GLU A 47 15.57 0.49 -5.64
C GLU A 47 16.47 1.08 -6.75
N ASP A 48 16.28 0.68 -8.00
CA ASP A 48 17.16 0.99 -9.13
C ASP A 48 16.37 1.62 -10.29
N GLY A 49 16.81 2.82 -10.71
CA GLY A 49 16.21 3.55 -11.83
C GLY A 49 16.37 2.82 -13.18
N ASP A 50 17.42 2.01 -13.34
CA ASP A 50 17.61 1.21 -14.55
C ASP A 50 16.57 0.08 -14.59
N LEU A 51 16.30 -0.58 -13.45
CA LEU A 51 15.23 -1.59 -13.35
C LEU A 51 13.84 -0.99 -13.61
N GLN A 52 13.58 0.22 -13.12
CA GLN A 52 12.32 0.94 -13.40
C GLN A 52 12.17 1.22 -14.90
N SER A 53 13.23 1.72 -15.54
CA SER A 53 13.27 2.00 -16.98
C SER A 53 13.07 0.73 -17.81
N ASP A 54 13.76 -0.36 -17.46
CA ASP A 54 13.67 -1.64 -18.16
C ASP A 54 12.27 -2.25 -18.05
N LEU A 55 11.65 -2.16 -16.87
CA LEU A 55 10.26 -2.60 -16.67
C LEU A 55 9.29 -1.76 -17.51
N LEU A 56 9.43 -0.43 -17.51
CA LEU A 56 8.59 0.46 -18.31
C LEU A 56 8.75 0.20 -19.81
N ALA A 57 9.98 -0.06 -20.27
CA ALA A 57 10.27 -0.42 -21.65
C ALA A 57 9.67 -1.80 -22.01
N ALA A 58 9.74 -2.79 -21.12
CA ALA A 58 9.11 -4.09 -21.31
C ALA A 58 7.59 -3.99 -21.38
N LEU A 59 6.96 -3.22 -20.49
CA LEU A 59 5.51 -2.97 -20.51
C LEU A 59 5.07 -2.25 -21.78
N LYS A 60 5.91 -1.35 -22.30
CA LYS A 60 5.68 -0.71 -23.59
C LYS A 60 5.72 -1.72 -24.74
N GLN A 61 6.69 -2.62 -24.76
CA GLN A 61 6.72 -3.69 -25.76
C GLN A 61 5.48 -4.60 -25.69
N VAL A 62 4.99 -4.89 -24.49
CA VAL A 62 3.72 -5.63 -24.31
C VAL A 62 2.55 -4.84 -24.89
N PHE A 63 2.46 -3.55 -24.60
CA PHE A 63 1.39 -2.69 -25.10
C PHE A 63 1.41 -2.58 -26.64
N ASP A 64 2.57 -2.27 -27.21
CA ASP A 64 2.75 -2.11 -28.66
C ASP A 64 2.54 -3.45 -29.39
N GLY A 65 2.96 -4.58 -28.81
CA GLY A 65 2.83 -5.93 -29.38
C GLY A 65 1.42 -6.54 -29.32
N SER A 66 0.47 -5.85 -28.70
CA SER A 66 -0.88 -6.35 -28.38
C SER A 66 -2.00 -5.70 -29.21
N GLU A 67 -1.71 -5.27 -30.45
CA GLU A 67 -2.65 -4.52 -31.33
C GLU A 67 -4.05 -5.13 -31.49
N SER A 68 -4.19 -6.45 -31.37
CA SER A 68 -5.47 -7.17 -31.49
C SER A 68 -6.33 -7.16 -30.22
N ALA A 69 -5.84 -6.59 -29.11
CA ALA A 69 -6.52 -6.57 -27.81
C ALA A 69 -6.38 -5.20 -27.13
N LEU A 70 -7.40 -4.81 -26.34
CA LEU A 70 -7.33 -3.56 -25.59
C LEU A 70 -6.49 -3.74 -24.32
N VAL A 71 -5.31 -3.13 -24.27
CA VAL A 71 -4.47 -3.13 -23.06
C VAL A 71 -4.61 -1.80 -22.33
N LYS A 72 -4.85 -1.87 -21.01
CA LYS A 72 -4.78 -0.70 -20.13
C LYS A 72 -3.73 -0.97 -19.06
N ILE A 73 -2.77 -0.07 -18.93
CA ILE A 73 -1.73 -0.16 -17.91
C ILE A 73 -1.94 0.99 -16.93
N PHE A 74 -2.09 0.63 -15.65
CA PHE A 74 -2.19 1.58 -14.55
C PHE A 74 -0.96 1.42 -13.68
N ILE A 75 -0.28 2.53 -13.44
CA ILE A 75 0.95 2.56 -12.63
C ILE A 75 0.70 3.57 -11.52
N SER A 76 0.89 3.15 -10.27
CA SER A 76 0.95 4.06 -9.13
C SER A 76 2.41 4.24 -8.72
N SER A 77 2.78 5.47 -8.36
CA SER A 77 4.12 5.77 -7.85
C SER A 77 4.17 7.11 -7.13
N ARG A 78 5.12 7.26 -6.19
CA ARG A 78 5.56 8.56 -5.67
C ARG A 78 6.62 9.15 -6.58
N ASP A 79 6.44 10.40 -7.03
CA ASP A 79 7.35 11.04 -8.00
C ASP A 79 8.72 11.48 -7.45
N HIS A 80 9.09 11.06 -6.24
CA HIS A 80 10.35 11.45 -5.60
C HIS A 80 11.62 10.92 -6.30
N VAL A 81 11.49 9.93 -7.20
CA VAL A 81 12.58 9.35 -8.00
C VAL A 81 12.53 9.76 -9.48
N GLY A 82 11.66 10.71 -9.85
CA GLY A 82 11.57 11.22 -11.23
C GLY A 82 10.90 10.26 -12.21
N ILE A 83 10.00 9.40 -11.74
CA ILE A 83 9.24 8.44 -12.58
C ILE A 83 8.52 9.14 -13.72
N ALA A 84 7.97 10.33 -13.49
CA ALA A 84 7.31 11.10 -14.54
C ALA A 84 8.24 11.34 -15.74
N THR A 85 9.51 11.68 -15.49
CA THR A 85 10.51 11.92 -16.54
C THR A 85 10.82 10.64 -17.31
N ILE A 86 11.04 9.53 -16.61
CA ILE A 86 11.31 8.22 -17.25
C ILE A 86 10.12 7.83 -18.13
N MET A 87 8.91 7.96 -17.60
CA MET A 87 7.69 7.66 -18.34
C MET A 87 7.52 8.56 -19.58
N ASP A 88 7.98 9.81 -19.58
CA ASP A 88 7.84 10.72 -20.73
C ASP A 88 8.80 10.35 -21.86
N LEU A 89 9.94 9.76 -21.51
CA LEU A 89 10.90 9.22 -22.48
C LEU A 89 10.39 7.92 -23.12
N THR A 90 9.64 7.12 -22.37
CA THR A 90 9.15 5.81 -22.83
C THR A 90 7.77 5.90 -23.50
N TRP A 91 6.84 6.70 -22.98
CA TRP A 91 5.42 6.69 -23.37
C TRP A 91 4.96 8.00 -24.01
N ASN A 92 4.70 7.97 -25.31
CA ASN A 92 4.21 9.13 -26.05
C ASN A 92 2.79 9.58 -25.68
N THR A 93 1.98 8.69 -25.10
CA THR A 93 0.59 8.96 -24.72
C THR A 93 0.30 8.35 -23.36
N ARG A 94 0.48 9.13 -22.29
CA ARG A 94 0.01 8.78 -20.95
C ARG A 94 -1.01 9.78 -20.44
N LYS A 95 -1.89 9.31 -19.56
CA LYS A 95 -2.70 10.19 -18.71
C LYS A 95 -2.17 10.08 -17.30
N GLU A 96 -1.95 11.23 -16.68
CA GLU A 96 -1.46 11.33 -15.33
C GLU A 96 -2.60 11.75 -14.40
N ILE A 97 -2.73 11.05 -13.29
CA ILE A 97 -3.63 11.42 -12.19
C ILE A 97 -2.72 11.79 -11.03
N VAL A 98 -2.51 13.09 -10.85
CA VAL A 98 -1.67 13.60 -9.76
C VAL A 98 -2.49 13.57 -8.48
N ILE A 99 -1.96 12.88 -7.47
CA ILE A 99 -2.50 12.92 -6.11
C ILE A 99 -1.72 14.00 -5.35
N ASP A 100 -2.22 15.25 -5.38
CA ASP A 100 -1.60 16.41 -4.72
C ASP A 100 -2.54 17.03 -3.67
N GLU A 101 -2.15 18.20 -3.15
CA GLU A 101 -2.93 19.02 -2.21
C GLU A 101 -4.33 19.38 -2.73
N LYS A 102 -4.64 19.26 -4.03
CA LYS A 102 -6.01 19.49 -4.54
C LYS A 102 -6.98 18.39 -4.13
N ASN A 103 -6.48 17.23 -3.69
CA ASN A 103 -7.28 16.21 -3.04
C ASN A 103 -7.66 16.55 -1.59
N HIS A 104 -7.22 17.71 -1.09
CA HIS A 104 -7.56 18.18 0.25
C HIS A 104 -9.08 18.26 0.44
N GLU A 105 -9.83 18.76 -0.54
CA GLU A 105 -11.30 18.81 -0.46
C GLU A 105 -11.93 17.42 -0.35
N ASP A 106 -11.41 16.44 -1.10
CA ASP A 106 -11.89 15.05 -1.04
C ASP A 106 -11.59 14.40 0.32
N ILE A 107 -10.43 14.71 0.91
CA ILE A 107 -10.04 14.23 2.24
C ILE A 107 -10.88 14.89 3.32
N GLU A 108 -11.10 16.22 3.26
CA GLU A 108 -11.98 16.92 4.18
C GLU A 108 -13.41 16.38 4.11
N ARG A 109 -13.91 16.14 2.89
CA ARG A 109 -15.22 15.54 2.65
C ARG A 109 -15.29 14.12 3.21
N PHE A 110 -14.23 13.32 3.04
CA PHE A 110 -14.15 11.98 3.63
C PHE A 110 -14.21 12.04 5.16
N ILE A 111 -13.42 12.91 5.80
CA ILE A 111 -13.40 13.12 7.25
C ILE A 111 -14.79 13.52 7.73
N THR A 112 -15.37 14.56 7.13
CA THR A 112 -16.71 15.07 7.48
C THR A 112 -17.77 13.98 7.37
N THR A 113 -17.77 13.25 6.25
CA THR A 113 -18.72 12.14 6.02
C THR A 113 -18.56 11.05 7.08
N ARG A 114 -17.31 10.72 7.45
CA ARG A 114 -17.03 9.69 8.44
C ARG A 114 -17.41 10.11 9.86
N VAL A 115 -17.15 11.36 10.24
CA VAL A 115 -17.54 11.89 11.56
C VAL A 115 -19.06 11.94 11.70
N GLN A 116 -19.78 12.32 10.64
CA GLN A 116 -21.25 12.35 10.64
C GLN A 116 -21.90 10.98 10.81
N VAL A 117 -21.28 9.90 10.29
CA VAL A 117 -21.83 8.54 10.42
C VAL A 117 -21.44 7.83 11.73
N LEU A 118 -20.64 8.47 12.60
CA LEU A 118 -20.27 7.90 13.91
C LEU A 118 -21.47 7.64 14.84
N ASP A 119 -22.60 8.30 14.59
CA ASP A 119 -23.82 8.14 15.39
C ASP A 119 -24.58 6.84 15.10
N ASN A 120 -24.08 5.95 14.24
CA ASN A 120 -24.81 4.76 13.84
C ASN A 120 -24.28 3.49 14.56
N PRO A 121 -25.06 2.81 15.44
CA PRO A 121 -26.48 3.01 15.73
C PRO A 121 -26.78 4.09 16.80
N PRO A 122 -27.96 4.73 16.75
CA PRO A 122 -28.27 6.03 17.38
C PRO A 122 -28.50 6.03 18.90
N SER A 123 -28.28 4.93 19.62
CA SER A 123 -28.68 4.86 21.04
C SER A 123 -27.96 5.84 21.98
N ARG A 124 -26.85 6.47 21.54
CA ARG A 124 -26.13 7.58 22.19
C ARG A 124 -25.36 8.38 21.13
N PRO A 125 -25.91 9.50 20.64
CA PRO A 125 -25.22 10.35 19.67
C PRO A 125 -24.05 11.08 20.31
N ILE A 126 -22.99 11.30 19.55
CA ILE A 126 -21.83 12.10 19.99
C ILE A 126 -22.23 13.58 19.95
N PRO A 127 -21.89 14.41 20.97
CA PRO A 127 -22.18 15.84 20.95
C PRO A 127 -21.60 16.54 19.72
N ASP A 128 -22.36 17.44 19.11
CA ASP A 128 -21.92 18.14 17.89
C ASP A 128 -20.69 19.05 18.13
N SER A 129 -20.46 19.50 19.37
CA SER A 129 -19.21 20.19 19.73
C SER A 129 -18.00 19.28 19.55
N VAL A 130 -18.08 18.05 20.05
CA VAL A 130 -17.01 17.05 19.97
C VAL A 130 -16.79 16.62 18.52
N LYS A 131 -17.85 16.47 17.72
CA LYS A 131 -17.71 16.19 16.28
C LYS A 131 -16.96 17.29 15.55
N ARG A 132 -17.27 18.56 15.84
CA ARG A 132 -16.55 19.70 15.26
C ARG A 132 -15.08 19.71 15.67
N ASP A 133 -14.79 19.47 16.95
CA ASP A 133 -13.40 19.43 17.43
C ASP A 133 -12.61 18.29 16.77
N VAL A 134 -13.24 17.13 16.61
CA VAL A 134 -12.66 15.97 15.90
C VAL A 134 -12.43 16.28 14.43
N GLU A 135 -13.41 16.87 13.75
CA GLU A 135 -13.26 17.29 12.35
C GLU A 135 -12.11 18.28 12.19
N LEU A 136 -12.00 19.28 13.07
CA LEU A 136 -10.94 20.28 13.05
C LEU A 136 -9.57 19.64 13.22
N VAL A 137 -9.35 18.85 14.27
CA VAL A 137 -8.05 18.22 14.53
C VAL A 137 -7.67 17.26 13.39
N LEU A 138 -8.63 16.51 12.85
CA LEU A 138 -8.38 15.59 11.74
C LEU A 138 -8.02 16.32 10.45
N LYS A 139 -8.72 17.41 10.11
CA LYS A 139 -8.45 18.21 8.91
C LYS A 139 -7.09 18.91 9.02
N GLU A 140 -6.80 19.53 10.16
CA GLU A 140 -5.51 20.19 10.41
C GLU A 140 -4.35 19.20 10.33
N ARG A 141 -4.48 18.02 10.95
CA ARG A 141 -3.41 17.03 10.96
C ARG A 141 -3.27 16.25 9.65
N ALA A 142 -4.36 16.06 8.90
CA ALA A 142 -4.31 15.30 7.64
C ALA A 142 -3.46 16.02 6.59
N ASN A 143 -3.41 17.36 6.62
CA ASN A 143 -2.59 18.19 5.73
C ASN A 143 -2.69 17.75 4.25
N GLY A 144 -3.90 17.41 3.78
CA GLY A 144 -4.12 16.96 2.40
C GLY A 144 -3.67 15.53 2.08
N MET A 145 -3.37 14.68 3.08
CA MET A 145 -3.05 13.26 2.91
C MET A 145 -3.98 12.35 3.73
N TYR A 146 -4.23 11.14 3.21
CA TYR A 146 -4.85 10.05 3.98
C TYR A 146 -3.85 9.48 4.97
N ASP A 147 -3.66 10.20 6.07
CA ASP A 147 -2.77 9.78 7.13
C ASP A 147 -3.38 8.64 7.94
N LEU A 148 -2.79 7.44 7.80
CA LEU A 148 -3.16 6.24 8.55
C LEU A 148 -3.21 6.47 10.07
N ARG A 149 -2.39 7.38 10.61
CA ARG A 149 -2.36 7.73 12.04
C ARG A 149 -3.67 8.37 12.50
N LEU A 150 -4.32 9.13 11.61
CA LEU A 150 -5.53 9.90 11.90
C LEU A 150 -6.80 9.15 11.53
N ILE A 151 -6.75 8.32 10.48
CA ILE A 151 -7.93 7.57 10.04
C ILE A 151 -8.13 6.26 10.80
N ARG A 152 -7.08 5.70 11.44
CA ARG A 152 -7.17 4.46 12.23
C ARG A 152 -8.23 4.54 13.35
N PRO A 153 -8.25 5.58 14.21
CA PRO A 153 -9.25 5.68 15.30
C PRO A 153 -10.69 5.77 14.81
N ILE A 154 -10.90 6.25 13.58
CA ILE A 154 -12.23 6.43 12.97
C ILE A 154 -12.67 5.15 12.23
N LYS A 155 -11.72 4.36 11.72
CA LYS A 155 -11.99 3.07 11.05
C LYS A 155 -12.17 1.91 12.04
N GLU A 156 -11.48 1.94 13.17
CA GLU A 156 -11.54 0.85 14.16
C GLU A 156 -12.82 0.95 15.01
N ASN A 157 -13.74 0.02 14.82
CA ASN A 157 -15.01 -0.06 15.56
C ASN A 157 -14.82 -0.09 17.11
N SER A 158 -13.69 -0.61 17.61
CA SER A 158 -13.34 -0.60 19.03
C SER A 158 -13.10 0.82 19.56
N SER A 159 -12.37 1.65 18.80
CA SER A 159 -12.19 3.07 19.09
C SER A 159 -13.52 3.82 19.08
N LEU A 160 -14.42 3.50 18.13
CA LEU A 160 -15.76 4.09 18.04
C LEU A 160 -16.62 3.87 19.29
N THR A 161 -16.52 2.70 19.93
CA THR A 161 -17.19 2.46 21.21
C THR A 161 -16.64 3.36 22.31
N THR A 162 -15.32 3.58 22.36
CA THR A 162 -14.69 4.44 23.37
C THR A 162 -15.08 5.91 23.19
N ILE A 163 -15.16 6.39 21.94
CA ILE A 163 -15.65 7.74 21.60
C ILE A 163 -17.06 7.97 22.14
N ARG A 164 -17.91 6.96 22.03
CA ARG A 164 -19.31 7.00 22.46
C ARG A 164 -19.48 7.06 23.98
N PHE A 165 -18.57 6.45 24.74
CA PHE A 165 -18.64 6.41 26.21
C PHE A 165 -17.84 7.54 26.89
N TYR A 166 -16.79 8.04 26.24
CA TYR A 166 -15.89 9.06 26.80
C TYR A 166 -15.49 10.08 25.72
N PRO A 167 -16.43 10.91 25.26
CA PRO A 167 -16.20 11.85 24.15
C PRO A 167 -15.10 12.87 24.46
N ASP A 168 -14.98 13.32 25.71
CA ASP A 168 -13.93 14.28 26.12
C ASP A 168 -12.52 13.69 25.99
N THR A 169 -12.37 12.38 26.27
CA THR A 169 -11.07 11.69 26.15
C THR A 169 -10.67 11.40 24.71
N PHE A 170 -11.60 11.54 23.76
CA PHE A 170 -11.32 11.21 22.37
C PHE A 170 -10.48 12.28 21.69
N VAL A 171 -10.81 13.55 21.90
CA VAL A 171 -10.01 14.67 21.38
C VAL A 171 -8.59 14.60 21.95
N ASP A 172 -8.47 14.29 23.25
CA ASP A 172 -7.16 14.06 23.89
C ASP A 172 -6.39 12.90 23.26
N LYS A 173 -7.07 11.77 22.98
CA LYS A 173 -6.45 10.62 22.29
C LYS A 173 -6.03 10.94 20.87
N LEU A 174 -6.81 11.75 20.17
CA LEU A 174 -6.54 12.15 18.79
C LEU A 174 -5.37 13.14 18.74
N ASN A 175 -5.25 14.00 19.77
CA ASN A 175 -4.09 14.86 20.00
C ASN A 175 -2.85 14.07 20.42
N SER A 176 -3.00 13.02 21.22
CA SER A 176 -1.91 12.11 21.60
C SER A 176 -1.55 11.08 20.52
N ALA A 177 -2.28 11.06 19.40
CA ALA A 177 -1.97 10.16 18.30
C ALA A 177 -0.56 10.47 17.75
N PRO A 178 0.19 9.44 17.34
CA PRO A 178 1.55 9.58 16.81
C PRO A 178 1.67 10.70 15.79
N SER A 179 2.66 11.55 15.99
CA SER A 179 2.95 12.69 15.12
C SER A 179 3.85 12.33 13.94
N THR A 180 4.50 11.15 14.00
CA THR A 180 5.35 10.58 12.95
C THR A 180 4.94 9.13 12.62
N ILE A 181 5.24 8.66 11.41
CA ILE A 181 5.02 7.25 11.03
C ILE A 181 5.89 6.33 11.90
N GLN A 182 7.08 6.79 12.29
CA GLN A 182 8.00 6.07 13.18
C GLN A 182 7.41 5.88 14.57
N GLU A 183 6.79 6.92 15.14
CA GLU A 183 6.06 6.81 16.41
C GLU A 183 4.89 5.84 16.31
N LEU A 184 4.15 5.86 15.18
CA LEU A 184 3.06 4.91 14.94
C LEU A 184 3.58 3.48 14.91
N TYR A 185 4.65 3.20 14.16
CA TYR A 185 5.26 1.87 14.14
C TYR A 185 5.80 1.47 15.51
N SER A 186 6.38 2.40 16.27
CA SER A 186 6.85 2.15 17.64
C SER A 186 5.70 1.79 18.58
N GLU A 187 4.55 2.46 18.46
CA GLU A 187 3.34 2.17 19.22
C GLU A 187 2.75 0.80 18.83
N ILE A 188 2.69 0.50 17.54
CA ILE A 188 2.22 -0.80 17.02
C ILE A 188 3.12 -1.90 17.55
N LEU A 189 4.45 -1.76 17.42
CA LEU A 189 5.42 -2.71 17.94
C LEU A 189 5.31 -2.88 19.45
N ALA A 190 5.20 -1.80 20.22
CA ALA A 190 5.02 -1.88 21.67
C ALA A 190 3.70 -2.57 22.06
N THR A 191 2.64 -2.37 21.28
CA THR A 191 1.36 -3.05 21.48
C THR A 191 1.49 -4.53 21.21
N ILE A 192 2.13 -4.92 20.11
CA ILE A 192 2.42 -6.32 19.77
C ILE A 192 3.28 -6.97 20.85
N SER A 193 4.36 -6.30 21.29
CA SER A 193 5.26 -6.80 22.33
C SER A 193 4.58 -7.02 23.67
N LYS A 194 3.55 -6.21 24.01
CA LYS A 194 2.73 -6.40 25.22
C LYS A 194 1.81 -7.63 25.14
N HIS A 195 1.53 -8.15 23.95
CA HIS A 195 0.72 -9.35 23.71
C HIS A 195 1.56 -10.62 23.46
N GLN A 196 2.87 -10.57 23.75
CA GLN A 196 3.76 -11.74 23.66
C GLN A 196 3.27 -12.85 24.59
N GLY A 197 2.81 -13.95 23.98
CA GLY A 197 2.16 -15.08 24.65
C GLY A 197 0.99 -15.70 23.87
N SER A 198 0.57 -15.11 22.75
CA SER A 198 -0.45 -15.63 21.83
C SER A 198 0.17 -16.10 20.50
N GLU A 199 -0.48 -17.03 19.79
CA GLU A 199 -0.05 -17.52 18.45
C GLU A 199 0.16 -16.39 17.42
N ASP A 200 -0.47 -15.23 17.64
CA ASP A 200 -0.31 -14.03 16.81
C ASP A 200 1.11 -13.42 16.90
N SER A 201 1.81 -13.61 18.01
CA SER A 201 3.16 -13.06 18.21
C SER A 201 4.17 -13.64 17.23
N ASP A 202 4.10 -14.95 16.97
CA ASP A 202 4.99 -15.62 16.02
C ASP A 202 4.70 -15.21 14.58
N THR A 203 3.42 -15.05 14.25
CA THR A 203 2.97 -14.58 12.92
C THR A 203 3.47 -13.17 12.65
N ILE A 204 3.34 -12.27 13.64
CA ILE A 204 3.77 -10.88 13.50
C ILE A 204 5.29 -10.76 13.45
N GLN A 205 6.01 -11.57 14.24
CA GLN A 205 7.47 -11.64 14.14
C GLN A 205 7.91 -12.08 12.74
N ARG A 206 7.27 -13.12 12.17
CA ARG A 206 7.57 -13.58 10.80
C ARG A 206 7.30 -12.50 9.76
N ILE A 207 6.18 -11.77 9.88
CA ILE A 207 5.84 -10.67 8.96
C ILE A 207 6.86 -9.54 9.05
N LEU A 208 7.22 -9.10 10.27
CA LEU A 208 8.21 -8.05 10.47
C LEU A 208 9.60 -8.46 9.98
N THR A 209 9.99 -9.70 10.25
CA THR A 209 11.23 -10.28 9.72
C THR A 209 11.20 -10.33 8.19
N PHE A 210 10.09 -10.70 7.57
CA PHE A 210 9.94 -10.71 6.10
C PHE A 210 10.03 -9.29 5.50
N LEU A 211 9.42 -8.30 6.14
CA LEU A 211 9.50 -6.89 5.73
C LEU A 211 10.93 -6.33 5.87
N ILE A 212 11.66 -6.70 6.93
CA ILE A 212 13.06 -6.33 7.11
C ILE A 212 13.96 -7.03 6.07
N TYR A 213 13.68 -8.29 5.73
CA TYR A 213 14.37 -9.00 4.65
C TYR A 213 14.17 -8.36 3.28
N GLY A 214 13.02 -7.72 3.04
CA GLY A 214 12.77 -6.96 1.81
C GLY A 214 13.52 -5.63 1.75
N LEU A 215 14.03 -5.12 2.88
CA LEU A 215 14.66 -3.79 3.00
C LEU A 215 16.18 -3.82 3.13
N ASP A 216 16.79 -4.98 3.46
CA ASP A 216 18.24 -5.08 3.65
C ASP A 216 18.85 -6.23 2.82
N LYS A 217 19.77 -5.90 1.91
CA LYS A 217 20.53 -6.88 1.10
C LYS A 217 21.47 -7.75 1.94
N LYS A 218 21.64 -7.45 3.23
CA LYS A 218 22.42 -8.26 4.17
C LYS A 218 21.52 -8.90 5.21
N ILE A 219 21.44 -10.23 5.15
CA ILE A 219 20.79 -11.09 6.14
C ILE A 219 21.30 -10.73 7.55
N PRO A 220 20.46 -10.20 8.45
CA PRO A 220 20.80 -10.11 9.85
C PRO A 220 20.73 -11.54 10.41
N THR A 221 21.88 -12.08 10.83
CA THR A 221 21.94 -13.44 11.40
C THR A 221 21.35 -13.53 12.81
N GLN A 222 20.97 -12.40 13.43
CA GLN A 222 20.37 -12.36 14.76
C GLN A 222 19.39 -11.18 14.88
N PHE A 223 18.23 -11.44 15.50
CA PHE A 223 17.31 -10.40 15.98
C PHE A 223 17.01 -10.68 17.46
N ASN A 224 17.31 -9.73 18.35
CA ASN A 224 17.13 -9.86 19.81
C ASN A 224 17.75 -11.13 20.44
N GLY A 225 18.93 -11.56 20.00
CA GLY A 225 19.67 -12.66 20.62
C GLY A 225 19.15 -14.07 20.32
N TYR A 226 18.15 -14.21 19.47
CA TYR A 226 17.68 -15.51 18.97
C TYR A 226 18.31 -15.82 17.60
N SER A 227 18.89 -17.02 17.48
CA SER A 227 19.34 -17.57 16.20
C SER A 227 18.12 -17.94 15.36
N LEU A 228 18.01 -17.35 14.17
CA LEU A 228 16.92 -17.60 13.22
C LEU A 228 16.98 -18.99 12.56
N PHE A 229 18.08 -19.75 12.76
CA PHE A 229 18.31 -21.08 12.18
C PHE A 229 18.54 -22.16 13.25
N SER A 230 17.83 -22.09 14.37
CA SER A 230 17.90 -23.07 15.44
C SER A 230 16.62 -23.93 15.51
N SER A 231 16.23 -24.56 14.39
CA SER A 231 15.37 -25.76 14.34
C SER A 231 14.92 -26.03 12.90
N MET A 232 15.85 -26.54 12.10
CA MET A 232 15.51 -27.44 11.00
C MET A 232 16.45 -28.63 11.11
N ASP A 233 16.08 -29.54 12.01
CA ASP A 233 16.37 -30.97 11.96
C ASP A 233 15.10 -31.70 12.39
#